data_AF-A0A851I721-F1
#
_entry.id   AF-A0A851I721-F1
#
_cell.length_a   1.000
_cell.length_b   1.000
_cell.length_c   1.000
_cell.angle_alpha   90.00
_cell.angle_beta   90.00
_cell.angle_gamma   90.00
#
_symmetry.space_group_name_H-M   'P 1'
#
loop_
_entity.id
_entity.type
_entity.pdbx_description
1 polymer ?
#
loop_
_entity_poly.entity_id
_entity_poly.type
_entity_poly.pdbx_seq_one_letter_code
_entity_poly.pdbx_strand_id
1 'polypeptide(L)'
;MINKIKKRGFNNTITLIIFLLSVNLMAKEINNTVKLVPMVSIKTSDAQITPNKAKEIALAHAGVAESAANFKQIKLDNKNGKSVYVIEFIANKLRYEFDIDASSGSIIKFEKR
;
A
#
# COMPACT_ATOMS: atom_id res chain seq x y z
N MET A 1 38.84 19.90 28.13
CA MET A 1 38.79 18.59 27.43
C MET A 1 37.37 18.06 27.51
N ILE A 2 36.72 17.82 26.37
CA ILE A 2 35.28 17.54 26.25
C ILE A 2 35.06 16.03 26.48
N ASN A 3 34.22 15.68 27.46
CA ASN A 3 34.02 14.30 27.88
C ASN A 3 33.08 13.56 26.92
N LYS A 4 33.49 12.37 26.48
CA LYS A 4 32.88 11.57 25.42
C LYS A 4 31.47 11.07 25.80
N ILE A 5 30.50 11.29 24.92
CA ILE A 5 29.14 10.79 25.04
C ILE A 5 29.15 9.25 24.90
N LYS A 6 28.69 8.59 25.97
CA LYS A 6 28.51 7.15 26.10
C LYS A 6 27.51 6.64 25.05
N LYS A 7 27.96 5.80 24.10
CA LYS A 7 27.08 5.03 23.22
C LYS A 7 26.21 4.10 24.08
N ARG A 8 24.93 4.45 24.24
CA ARG A 8 23.91 3.54 24.79
C ARG A 8 23.67 2.44 23.77
N GLY A 9 24.05 1.21 24.13
CA GLY A 9 23.67 0.01 23.38
C GLY A 9 22.15 -0.07 23.33
N PHE A 10 21.61 -0.16 22.12
CA PHE A 10 20.19 -0.41 21.89
C PHE A 10 19.94 -1.86 22.28
N ASN A 11 19.18 -2.06 23.36
CA ASN A 11 18.96 -3.37 23.94
C ASN A 11 17.98 -4.16 23.06
N ASN A 12 18.40 -5.33 22.56
CA ASN A 12 17.63 -6.24 21.71
C ASN A 12 16.29 -6.70 22.33
N THR A 13 16.08 -6.48 23.63
CA THR A 13 14.82 -6.73 24.33
C THR A 13 13.71 -5.76 23.93
N ILE A 14 14.05 -4.49 23.61
CA ILE A 14 13.05 -3.50 23.18
C ILE A 14 12.48 -3.88 21.81
N THR A 15 13.34 -4.34 20.88
CA THR A 15 12.92 -4.79 19.55
C THR A 15 12.05 -6.04 19.61
N LEU A 16 12.35 -6.98 20.53
CA LEU A 16 11.57 -8.22 20.70
C LEU A 16 10.20 -7.96 21.35
N ILE A 17 10.11 -7.03 22.31
CA ILE A 17 8.84 -6.62 22.93
C ILE A 17 7.93 -5.91 21.92
N ILE A 18 8.49 -5.06 21.05
CA ILE A 18 7.73 -4.40 19.97
C ILE A 18 7.23 -5.43 18.95
N PHE A 19 8.03 -6.45 18.63
CA PHE A 19 7.65 -7.55 17.74
C PHE A 19 6.55 -8.45 18.35
N LEU A 20 6.59 -8.68 19.67
CA LEU A 20 5.54 -9.45 20.39
C LEU A 20 4.24 -8.65 20.60
N LEU A 21 4.30 -7.32 20.82
CA LEU A 21 3.09 -6.49 20.92
C LEU A 21 2.36 -6.33 19.57
N SER A 22 3.07 -6.37 18.45
CA SER A 22 2.48 -6.14 17.13
C SER A 22 1.69 -7.35 16.58
N VAL A 23 1.85 -8.55 17.15
CA VAL A 23 1.07 -9.74 16.75
C VAL A 23 -0.34 -9.76 17.39
N ASN A 24 -0.55 -9.08 18.52
CA ASN A 24 -1.82 -9.12 19.27
C ASN A 24 -2.87 -8.07 18.86
N LEU A 25 -2.71 -7.39 17.71
CA LEU A 25 -3.73 -6.45 17.22
C LEU A 25 -4.73 -7.08 16.24
N MET A 26 -4.66 -8.40 16.02
CA MET A 26 -5.63 -9.09 15.19
C MET A 26 -6.76 -9.70 16.02
N ALA A 27 -7.96 -9.17 15.79
CA ALA A 27 -9.28 -9.68 16.15
C ALA A 27 -9.80 -9.35 17.56
N LYS A 28 -10.58 -8.27 17.66
CA LYS A 28 -11.90 -8.35 18.31
C LYS A 28 -12.88 -7.29 17.79
N GLU A 29 -13.92 -7.80 17.12
CA GLU A 29 -15.29 -7.26 16.90
C GLU A 29 -15.43 -6.05 15.94
N ILE A 30 -15.68 -6.21 14.63
CA ILE A 30 -17.02 -6.44 14.02
C ILE A 30 -18.11 -6.78 15.02
N ASN A 31 -19.07 -5.86 15.23
CA ASN A 31 -20.50 -6.15 15.47
C ASN A 31 -21.30 -4.85 15.71
N ASN A 32 -21.35 -3.94 14.73
CA ASN A 32 -22.52 -3.06 14.60
C ASN A 32 -23.19 -3.34 13.25
N THR A 33 -24.35 -3.98 13.39
CA THR A 33 -25.27 -4.49 12.38
C THR A 33 -25.53 -3.55 11.21
N VAL A 34 -25.20 -4.01 10.00
CA VAL A 34 -26.11 -3.85 8.85
C VAL A 34 -26.17 -5.19 8.12
N LYS A 35 -27.12 -6.05 8.52
CA LYS A 35 -27.53 -7.21 7.71
C LYS A 35 -28.54 -6.72 6.69
N LEU A 36 -28.07 -6.19 5.57
CA LEU A 36 -28.89 -5.95 4.37
C LEU A 36 -28.03 -6.17 3.11
N VAL A 37 -28.42 -7.18 2.35
CA VAL A 37 -28.35 -7.19 0.87
C VAL A 37 -28.84 -5.83 0.31
N PRO A 38 -28.47 -5.50 -0.93
CA PRO A 38 -27.45 -4.52 -1.33
C PRO A 38 -27.91 -3.05 -1.15
N MET A 39 -27.24 -2.21 -0.35
CA MET A 39 -27.58 -0.77 -0.39
C MET A 39 -26.54 0.19 0.20
N VAL A 40 -25.30 0.14 -0.29
CA VAL A 40 -24.48 1.36 -0.40
C VAL A 40 -23.78 1.33 -1.76
N SER A 41 -24.60 1.33 -2.81
CA SER A 41 -24.19 1.80 -4.13
C SER A 41 -24.04 3.31 -4.05
N ILE A 42 -22.94 3.80 -3.47
CA ILE A 42 -22.53 5.18 -3.77
C ILE A 42 -22.00 5.14 -5.19
N LYS A 43 -22.91 5.28 -6.17
CA LYS A 43 -22.53 5.83 -7.46
C LYS A 43 -22.21 7.30 -7.20
N THR A 44 -21.04 7.56 -6.63
CA THR A 44 -20.36 8.82 -6.87
C THR A 44 -20.06 8.78 -8.36
N SER A 45 -20.91 9.46 -9.13
CA SER A 45 -20.74 9.88 -10.53
C SER A 45 -19.36 9.54 -11.10
N ASP A 46 -19.28 8.51 -11.95
CA ASP A 46 -18.06 8.08 -12.66
C ASP A 46 -16.77 8.02 -11.79
N ALA A 47 -16.90 7.58 -10.54
CA ALA A 47 -15.80 7.63 -9.58
C ALA A 47 -14.68 6.66 -9.93
N GLN A 48 -13.58 7.24 -10.39
CA GLN A 48 -12.29 6.56 -10.48
C GLN A 48 -11.84 6.08 -9.09
N ILE A 49 -11.12 4.96 -9.06
CA ILE A 49 -10.42 4.45 -7.88
C ILE A 49 -9.46 5.54 -7.37
N THR A 50 -9.18 5.52 -6.07
CA THR A 50 -8.22 6.47 -5.50
C THR A 50 -6.76 6.05 -5.79
N PRO A 51 -5.80 6.98 -5.74
CA PRO A 51 -4.37 6.64 -5.86
C PRO A 51 -3.93 5.61 -4.81
N ASN A 52 -4.46 5.71 -3.58
CA ASN A 52 -4.20 4.75 -2.52
C ASN A 52 -4.71 3.35 -2.89
N LYS A 53 -5.90 3.27 -3.52
CA LYS A 53 -6.44 1.98 -3.97
C LYS A 53 -5.60 1.36 -5.08
N ALA A 54 -5.16 2.16 -6.05
CA ALA A 54 -4.25 1.70 -7.09
C ALA A 54 -2.91 1.20 -6.48
N LYS A 55 -2.37 1.89 -5.48
CA LYS A 55 -1.18 1.49 -4.74
C LYS A 55 -1.35 0.12 -4.06
N GLU A 56 -2.46 -0.10 -3.36
CA GLU A 56 -2.78 -1.39 -2.74
C GLU A 56 -2.82 -2.51 -3.78
N ILE A 57 -3.46 -2.27 -4.94
CA ILE A 57 -3.54 -3.26 -6.03
C ILE A 57 -2.16 -3.62 -6.55
N ALA A 58 -1.29 -2.62 -6.80
CA ALA A 58 0.07 -2.85 -7.28
C ALA A 58 0.92 -3.64 -6.27
N LEU A 59 0.86 -3.29 -4.98
CA LEU A 59 1.58 -3.98 -3.91
C LEU A 59 1.10 -5.43 -3.75
N ALA A 60 -0.22 -5.63 -3.75
CA ALA A 60 -0.84 -6.95 -3.65
C ALA A 60 -0.44 -7.85 -4.83
N HIS A 61 -0.48 -7.32 -6.06
CA HIS A 61 -0.06 -8.05 -7.25
C HIS A 61 1.43 -8.39 -7.23
N ALA A 62 2.28 -7.48 -6.75
CA ALA A 62 3.71 -7.74 -6.62
C ALA A 62 4.06 -8.67 -5.46
N GLY A 63 3.14 -8.93 -4.52
CA GLY A 63 3.42 -9.65 -3.28
C GLY A 63 4.41 -8.90 -2.37
N VAL A 64 4.41 -7.56 -2.44
CA VAL A 64 5.36 -6.70 -1.74
C VAL A 64 4.62 -5.95 -0.63
N ALA A 65 5.15 -6.04 0.60
CA ALA A 65 4.65 -5.21 1.70
C ALA A 65 5.00 -3.74 1.44
N GLU A 66 4.11 -2.81 1.80
CA GLU A 66 4.33 -1.37 1.59
C GLU A 66 5.65 -0.90 2.20
N SER A 67 6.02 -1.40 3.37
CA SER A 67 7.29 -1.07 4.05
C SER A 67 8.55 -1.49 3.29
N ALA A 68 8.43 -2.47 2.38
CA ALA A 68 9.52 -2.96 1.54
C ALA A 68 9.53 -2.30 0.15
N ALA A 69 8.52 -1.51 -0.20
CA ALA A 69 8.41 -0.82 -1.47
C ALA A 69 8.97 0.61 -1.38
N ASN A 70 9.91 0.92 -2.26
CA ASN A 70 10.40 2.29 -2.46
C ASN A 70 9.72 2.90 -3.69
N PHE A 71 8.62 3.61 -3.47
CA PHE A 71 7.86 4.26 -4.53
C PHE A 71 8.68 5.35 -5.22
N LYS A 72 8.78 5.24 -6.55
CA LYS A 72 9.39 6.22 -7.44
C LYS A 72 8.34 7.10 -8.09
N GLN A 73 7.18 6.53 -8.39
CA GLN A 73 6.11 7.25 -9.04
C GLN A 73 4.74 6.70 -8.64
N ILE A 74 3.79 7.60 -8.37
CA ILE A 74 2.36 7.32 -8.29
C ILE A 74 1.67 8.52 -8.95
N LYS A 75 1.16 8.35 -10.15
CA LYS A 75 0.54 9.44 -10.93
C LYS A 75 -0.72 8.97 -11.63
N LEU A 76 -1.68 9.86 -11.78
CA LEU A 76 -2.81 9.68 -12.68
C LEU A 76 -2.43 10.27 -14.04
N ASP A 77 -2.58 9.49 -15.09
CA ASP A 77 -2.31 9.85 -16.48
C ASP A 77 -3.58 9.63 -17.32
N ASN A 78 -3.68 10.27 -18.48
CA ASN A 78 -4.78 10.07 -19.43
C ASN A 78 -4.24 9.50 -20.74
N LYS A 79 -4.54 8.23 -21.00
CA LYS A 79 -4.16 7.52 -22.23
C LYS A 79 -5.40 7.32 -23.10
N ASN A 80 -5.47 8.04 -24.21
CA ASN A 80 -6.56 7.93 -25.20
C ASN A 80 -7.97 8.13 -24.59
N GLY A 81 -8.13 9.11 -23.69
CA GLY A 81 -9.39 9.38 -23.01
C GLY A 81 -9.67 8.47 -21.81
N LYS A 82 -8.76 7.53 -21.49
CA LYS A 82 -8.86 6.67 -20.31
C LYS A 82 -7.90 7.14 -19.23
N SER A 83 -8.44 7.37 -18.03
CA SER A 83 -7.63 7.63 -16.85
C SER A 83 -6.92 6.35 -16.40
N VAL A 84 -5.61 6.45 -16.17
CA VAL A 84 -4.74 5.33 -15.79
C VAL A 84 -3.81 5.77 -14.67
N TYR A 85 -3.74 4.99 -13.59
CA TYR A 85 -2.74 5.17 -12.55
C TYR A 85 -1.43 4.47 -12.94
N VAL A 86 -0.37 5.25 -13.08
CA VAL A 86 1.00 4.78 -13.30
C VAL A 86 1.71 4.68 -11.95
N ILE A 87 2.13 3.48 -11.59
CA ILE A 87 2.79 3.18 -10.32
C ILE A 87 4.13 2.53 -10.60
N GLU A 88 5.20 3.15 -10.10
CA GLU A 88 6.56 2.63 -10.15
C GLU A 88 7.13 2.54 -8.73
N PHE A 89 7.67 1.39 -8.37
CA PHE A 89 8.42 1.22 -7.12
C PHE A 89 9.55 0.20 -7.26
N ILE A 90 10.52 0.30 -6.35
CA ILE A 90 11.63 -0.65 -6.26
C ILE A 90 11.44 -1.50 -5.01
N ALA A 91 11.50 -2.82 -5.16
CA ALA A 91 11.49 -3.78 -4.07
C ALA A 91 12.41 -4.95 -4.40
N ASN A 92 13.14 -5.49 -3.43
CA ASN A 92 14.05 -6.64 -3.64
C ASN A 92 15.04 -6.44 -4.80
N LYS A 93 15.55 -5.20 -4.98
CA LYS A 93 16.44 -4.78 -6.09
C LYS A 93 15.82 -4.87 -7.49
N LEU A 94 14.51 -5.06 -7.59
CA LEU A 94 13.75 -5.11 -8.83
C LEU A 94 12.84 -3.88 -8.92
N ARG A 95 12.68 -3.33 -10.11
CA ARG A 95 11.72 -2.27 -10.42
C ARG A 95 10.42 -2.92 -10.89
N TYR A 96 9.32 -2.45 -10.32
CA TYR A 96 7.97 -2.83 -10.67
C TYR A 96 7.27 -1.62 -11.25
N GLU A 97 6.66 -1.80 -12.43
CA GLU A 97 5.91 -0.77 -13.14
C GLU A 97 4.51 -1.31 -13.44
N PHE A 98 3.49 -0.52 -13.08
CA PHE A 98 2.09 -0.86 -13.24
C PHE A 98 1.34 0.29 -13.89
N ASP A 99 0.52 -0.05 -14.88
CA ASP A 99 -0.56 0.80 -15.38
C ASP A 99 -1.89 0.19 -14.91
N ILE A 100 -2.64 0.91 -14.10
CA ILE A 100 -3.92 0.47 -13.53
C ILE A 100 -5.04 1.34 -14.07
N ASP A 101 -6.08 0.74 -14.65
CA ASP A 101 -7.27 1.43 -15.11
C ASP A 101 -7.93 2.16 -13.93
N ALA A 102 -8.04 3.48 -14.03
CA ALA A 102 -8.56 4.28 -12.92
C ALA A 102 -10.05 4.07 -12.71
N SER A 103 -10.82 3.59 -13.68
CA SER A 103 -12.28 3.40 -13.53
C SER A 103 -12.62 2.07 -12.85
N SER A 104 -11.83 1.03 -13.13
CA SER A 104 -12.11 -0.35 -12.70
C SER A 104 -11.11 -0.91 -11.69
N GLY A 105 -9.90 -0.37 -11.60
CA GLY A 105 -8.79 -0.98 -10.85
C GLY A 105 -8.12 -2.16 -11.55
N SER A 106 -8.45 -2.40 -12.82
CA SER A 106 -7.83 -3.48 -13.59
C SER A 106 -6.38 -3.14 -13.93
N ILE A 107 -5.47 -4.11 -13.79
CA ILE A 107 -4.08 -3.94 -14.22
C ILE A 107 -4.04 -4.04 -15.75
N ILE A 108 -3.74 -2.93 -16.41
CA ILE A 108 -3.63 -2.83 -17.88
C ILE A 108 -2.25 -3.31 -18.32
N LYS A 109 -1.20 -2.88 -17.60
CA LYS A 109 0.17 -3.26 -17.88
C LYS A 109 0.89 -3.57 -16.57
N PHE A 110 1.72 -4.61 -16.62
CA PHE A 110 2.67 -4.93 -15.57
C PHE A 110 4.03 -5.23 -16.20
N GLU A 111 5.08 -4.61 -15.68
CA GLU A 111 6.45 -4.88 -16.06
C GLU A 111 7.33 -4.98 -14.81
N LYS A 112 8.27 -5.93 -14.82
CA LYS A 112 9.22 -6.16 -13.73
C LYS A 112 10.62 -6.38 -14.30
N ARG A 113 11.60 -5.64 -13.80
CA ARG A 113 13.00 -5.65 -14.29
C ARG A 113 14.02 -5.46 -13.18
#